data_AF-A0AAD2CSG0-F1
#
_entry.id   AF-A0AAD2CSG0-F1
#
_cell.length_a   1.000
_cell.length_b   1.000
_cell.length_c   1.000
_cell.angle_alpha   90.00
_cell.angle_beta   90.00
_cell.angle_gamma   90.00
#
_symmetry.space_group_name_H-M   'P 1'
#
loop_
_entity.id
_entity.type
_entity.pdbx_description
1 polymer ?
#
loop_
_entity_poly.entity_id
_entity_poly.type
_entity_poly.pdbx_seq_one_letter_code
_entity_poly.pdbx_strand_id
1 'polypeptide(L)'
;MVWGSIKNAIGLGEPELPEGPTKLPSYFPVEPKGCEKHSQKLFNCLANEATTKARDMERAGLHKSYFADVKAKATDETAAAAVSEDPTNPDFPKQGDNPLDECRTFLAYYQRCCDRQLKKRKNFILLDHVRVQDEYRYKGPSVEEAK
;
A
#
# COMPACT_ATOMS: atom_id res chain seq x y z
N MET A 1 1.83 3.67 -24.65
CA MET A 1 1.37 4.07 -23.30
C MET A 1 -0.05 3.62 -22.96
N VAL A 2 -1.02 3.56 -23.89
CA VAL A 2 -2.43 3.23 -23.56
C VAL A 2 -2.71 1.73 -23.31
N TRP A 3 -1.95 0.82 -23.93
CA TRP A 3 -2.15 -0.64 -23.77
C TRP A 3 -1.75 -1.18 -22.38
N GLY A 4 -0.77 -0.58 -21.71
CA GLY A 4 -0.37 -0.96 -20.34
C GLY A 4 -1.46 -0.64 -19.31
N SER A 5 -2.09 0.53 -19.46
CA SER A 5 -3.20 0.98 -18.61
C SER A 5 -4.42 0.06 -18.70
N ILE A 6 -4.72 -0.48 -19.89
CA ILE A 6 -5.84 -1.41 -20.10
C ILE A 6 -5.54 -2.80 -19.49
N LYS A 7 -4.31 -3.32 -19.63
CA LYS A 7 -3.90 -4.59 -18.99
C LYS A 7 -3.95 -4.51 -17.46
N ASN A 8 -3.59 -3.36 -16.89
CA ASN A 8 -3.71 -3.12 -15.45
C ASN A 8 -5.17 -3.03 -14.99
N ALA A 9 -6.05 -2.42 -15.79
CA ALA A 9 -7.49 -2.38 -15.52
C ALA A 9 -8.16 -3.77 -15.57
N ILE A 10 -7.79 -4.63 -16.53
CA ILE A 10 -8.43 -5.93 -16.76
C ILE A 10 -7.91 -7.04 -15.82
N GLY A 11 -6.74 -6.90 -15.19
CA GLY A 11 -6.21 -7.97 -14.32
C GLY A 11 -5.08 -8.80 -14.92
N LEU A 12 -4.65 -8.50 -16.14
CA LEU A 12 -3.79 -9.37 -16.94
C LEU A 12 -2.29 -9.01 -16.92
N GLY A 13 -1.91 -7.91 -16.24
CA GLY A 13 -0.51 -7.51 -16.02
C GLY A 13 -0.11 -7.50 -14.55
N GLU A 14 1.21 -7.60 -14.29
CA GLU A 14 1.80 -7.31 -12.98
C GLU A 14 1.42 -5.87 -12.56
N PRO A 15 0.89 -5.67 -11.35
CA PRO A 15 0.53 -4.34 -10.90
C PRO A 15 1.80 -3.54 -10.63
N GLU A 16 1.91 -2.39 -11.27
CA GLU A 16 2.97 -1.42 -11.04
C GLU A 16 2.42 -0.24 -10.24
N LEU A 17 3.20 0.24 -9.27
CA LEU A 17 2.90 1.49 -8.58
C LEU A 17 3.22 2.69 -9.49
N PRO A 18 2.41 3.77 -9.41
CA PRO A 18 2.67 4.99 -10.16
C PRO A 18 4.09 5.51 -9.90
N GLU A 19 4.67 6.18 -10.89
CA GLU A 19 5.99 6.78 -10.78
C GLU A 19 5.99 7.84 -9.66
N GLY A 20 6.79 7.60 -8.62
CA GLY A 20 6.85 8.44 -7.43
C GLY A 20 7.46 7.73 -6.23
N PRO A 21 7.64 8.43 -5.09
CA PRO A 21 8.14 7.80 -3.87
C PRO A 21 7.14 6.75 -3.37
N THR A 22 7.62 5.54 -3.11
CA THR A 22 6.79 4.44 -2.63
C THR A 22 6.14 4.80 -1.29
N LYS A 23 4.81 4.91 -1.25
CA LYS A 23 4.04 5.24 -0.04
C LYS A 23 2.97 4.19 0.19
N LEU A 24 2.74 3.88 1.47
CA LEU A 24 1.59 3.07 1.86
C LEU A 24 0.30 3.80 1.48
N PRO A 25 -0.73 3.07 0.98
CA PRO A 25 -2.03 3.67 0.69
C PRO A 25 -2.70 4.17 1.97
N SER A 26 -3.53 5.21 1.86
CA SER A 26 -4.18 5.87 3.00
C SER A 26 -5.12 4.96 3.81
N TYR A 27 -5.63 3.90 3.19
CA TYR A 27 -6.49 2.91 3.83
C TYR A 27 -5.72 1.74 4.45
N PHE A 28 -4.38 1.72 4.42
CA PHE A 28 -3.61 0.72 5.16
C PHE A 28 -3.84 0.93 6.68
N PRO A 29 -4.00 -0.13 7.50
CA PRO A 29 -3.89 -1.57 7.21
C PRO A 29 -5.25 -2.29 6.98
N VAL A 30 -6.11 -1.78 6.09
CA VAL A 30 -7.40 -2.44 5.80
C VAL A 30 -7.19 -3.74 5.01
N GLU A 31 -7.74 -4.84 5.50
CA GLU A 31 -7.67 -6.15 4.85
C GLU A 31 -9.09 -6.62 4.51
N PRO A 32 -9.60 -6.32 3.30
CA PRO A 32 -10.91 -6.81 2.89
C PRO A 32 -10.85 -8.32 2.64
N LYS A 33 -11.95 -9.02 2.96
CA LYS A 33 -12.07 -10.47 2.77
C LYS A 33 -11.62 -10.89 1.37
N GLY A 34 -10.72 -11.88 1.30
CA GLY A 34 -10.16 -12.38 0.04
C GLY A 34 -8.90 -11.67 -0.46
N CYS A 35 -8.37 -10.66 0.25
CA CYS A 35 -7.06 -10.06 -0.03
C CYS A 35 -5.94 -10.53 0.91
N GLU A 36 -6.23 -11.50 1.79
CA GLU A 36 -5.38 -11.90 2.92
C GLU A 36 -3.96 -12.33 2.52
N LYS A 37 -3.84 -13.02 1.38
CA LYS A 37 -2.55 -13.46 0.86
C LYS A 37 -1.64 -12.28 0.47
N HIS A 38 -2.22 -11.19 -0.04
CA HIS A 38 -1.47 -10.03 -0.50
C HIS A 38 -1.08 -9.12 0.66
N SER A 39 -1.99 -8.91 1.62
CA SER A 39 -1.69 -8.24 2.89
C SER A 39 -0.59 -8.97 3.65
N GLN A 40 -0.69 -10.28 3.86
CA GLN A 40 0.33 -11.05 4.57
C GLN A 40 1.72 -10.92 3.92
N LYS A 41 1.80 -11.00 2.59
CA LYS A 41 3.07 -10.78 1.87
C LYS A 41 3.63 -9.38 2.08
N LEU A 42 2.76 -8.36 2.01
CA LEU A 42 3.16 -6.98 2.29
C LEU A 42 3.63 -6.82 3.74
N PHE A 43 2.88 -7.32 4.73
CA PHE A 43 3.27 -7.26 6.14
C PHE A 43 4.58 -7.99 6.41
N ASN A 44 4.80 -9.16 5.79
CA ASN A 44 6.05 -9.90 5.94
C ASN A 44 7.24 -9.13 5.37
N CYS A 45 7.08 -8.50 4.20
CA CYS A 45 8.11 -7.66 3.62
C CYS A 45 8.38 -6.43 4.51
N LEU A 46 7.33 -5.76 4.99
CA LEU A 46 7.45 -4.60 5.87
C LEU A 46 8.14 -4.97 7.19
N ALA A 47 7.82 -6.13 7.77
CA ALA A 47 8.36 -6.58 9.04
C ALA A 47 9.82 -7.03 8.98
N ASN A 48 10.30 -7.43 7.79
CA ASN A 48 11.65 -7.97 7.60
C ASN A 48 12.51 -7.07 6.71
N GLU A 49 12.24 -7.00 5.42
CA GLU A 49 13.12 -6.37 4.43
C GLU A 49 13.17 -4.85 4.63
N ALA A 50 11.99 -4.20 4.66
CA ALA A 50 11.90 -2.76 4.83
C ALA A 50 12.42 -2.30 6.20
N THR A 51 12.13 -3.05 7.27
CA THR A 51 12.63 -2.73 8.62
C THR A 51 14.14 -2.93 8.73
N THR A 52 14.70 -3.95 8.10
CA THR A 52 16.15 -4.18 8.10
C THR A 52 16.85 -3.04 7.36
N LYS A 53 16.36 -2.67 6.17
CA LYS A 53 16.88 -1.53 5.42
C LYS A 53 16.74 -0.21 6.18
N ALA A 54 15.61 0.01 6.86
CA ALA A 54 15.42 1.19 7.70
C ALA A 54 16.44 1.23 8.87
N ARG A 55 16.71 0.09 9.51
CA ARG A 55 17.74 -0.02 10.56
C ARG A 55 19.14 0.25 10.02
N ASP A 56 19.47 -0.24 8.83
CA ASP A 56 20.77 0.01 8.21
C ASP A 56 20.95 1.48 7.82
N MET A 57 19.88 2.13 7.34
CA MET A 57 19.84 3.58 7.13
C MET A 57 19.97 4.36 8.44
N GLU A 58 19.40 3.88 9.55
CA GLU A 58 19.58 4.48 10.87
C GLU A 58 21.02 4.34 11.37
N ARG A 59 21.62 3.15 11.19
CA ARG A 59 23.03 2.87 11.52
C ARG A 59 23.99 3.79 10.79
N ALA A 60 23.82 3.89 9.47
CA ALA A 60 24.65 4.76 8.62
C ALA A 60 24.30 6.26 8.76
N GLY A 61 23.25 6.63 9.50
CA GLY A 61 22.83 8.03 9.66
C GLY A 61 22.23 8.65 8.40
N LEU A 62 21.74 7.83 7.47
CA LEU A 62 21.20 8.26 6.16
C LEU A 62 19.67 8.43 6.16
N HIS A 63 19.02 8.17 7.29
CA HIS A 63 17.59 8.37 7.46
C HIS A 63 17.21 9.86 7.43
N LYS A 64 16.01 10.16 6.90
CA LYS A 64 15.45 11.52 6.94
C LYS A 64 14.76 11.76 8.28
N SER A 65 15.18 12.80 8.98
CA SER A 65 14.47 13.30 10.15
C SER A 65 13.15 13.97 9.73
N TYR A 66 12.18 13.96 10.63
CA TYR A 66 10.92 14.70 10.42
C TYR A 66 11.12 16.22 10.54
N PHE A 67 12.18 16.66 11.23
CA PHE A 67 12.52 18.06 11.45
C PHE A 67 13.65 18.47 10.51
N ALA A 68 13.40 19.45 9.64
CA ALA A 68 14.35 19.90 8.62
C ALA A 68 15.72 20.34 9.20
N ASP A 69 15.71 20.82 10.44
CA ASP A 69 16.88 21.39 11.12
C ASP A 69 17.76 20.31 11.76
N VAL A 70 17.23 19.09 11.93
CA VAL A 70 17.92 17.99 12.60
C VAL A 70 18.61 17.15 11.56
N LYS A 71 19.95 17.23 11.48
CA LYS A 71 20.74 16.30 10.69
C LYS A 71 20.82 14.96 11.43
N ALA A 72 20.41 13.89 10.76
CA ALA A 72 20.58 12.53 11.25
C ALA A 72 22.06 12.26 11.53
N LYS A 73 22.35 11.62 12.66
CA LYS A 73 23.68 11.12 13.01
C LYS A 73 23.69 9.61 12.88
N ALA A 74 24.81 9.08 12.43
CA ALA A 74 25.05 7.64 12.44
C ALA A 74 25.03 7.13 13.90
N THR A 75 24.34 6.02 14.11
CA THR A 75 24.43 5.31 15.40
C THR A 75 25.63 4.37 15.44
N ASP A 76 26.16 3.99 14.28
CA ASP A 76 27.37 3.17 14.14
C ASP A 76 28.35 3.84 13.18
N GLU A 77 29.50 4.28 13.73
CA GLU A 77 30.54 4.97 12.97
C GLU A 77 31.20 4.05 11.92
N THR A 78 31.23 2.73 12.17
CA THR A 78 31.80 1.76 11.22
C THR A 78 30.91 1.54 10.01
N ALA A 79 29.58 1.53 10.22
CA ALA A 79 28.61 1.44 9.14
C ALA A 79 28.63 2.71 8.27
N ALA A 80 28.75 3.89 8.89
CA ALA A 80 28.90 5.15 8.16
C ALA A 80 30.21 5.18 7.34
N ALA A 81 31.32 4.70 7.91
CA ALA A 81 32.59 4.59 7.19
C ALA A 81 32.48 3.65 5.98
N ALA A 82 31.91 2.46 6.15
CA ALA A 82 31.74 1.48 5.06
C ALA A 82 30.93 2.04 3.87
N VAL A 83 29.83 2.77 4.15
CA VAL A 83 29.03 3.40 3.09
C VAL A 83 29.78 4.57 2.43
N SER A 84 30.63 5.29 3.19
CA SER A 84 31.45 6.37 2.63
C SER A 84 32.62 5.87 1.77
N GLU A 85 33.16 4.69 2.07
CA GLU A 85 34.28 4.08 1.35
C GLU A 85 33.84 3.49 -0.01
N ASP A 86 32.64 2.90 -0.07
CA ASP A 86 32.06 2.41 -1.32
C ASP A 86 30.61 2.88 -1.50
N PRO A 87 30.41 4.15 -1.91
CA PRO A 87 29.07 4.71 -2.11
C PRO A 87 28.34 4.12 -3.34
N THR A 88 29.04 3.35 -4.17
CA THR A 88 28.50 2.74 -5.39
C THR A 88 27.95 1.34 -5.19
N ASN A 89 28.25 0.71 -4.06
CA ASN A 89 27.78 -0.63 -3.74
C ASN A 89 26.23 -0.68 -3.78
N PRO A 90 25.63 -1.58 -4.58
CA PRO A 90 24.18 -1.72 -4.66
C PRO A 90 23.53 -2.21 -3.36
N ASP A 91 24.28 -2.90 -2.50
CA ASP A 91 23.78 -3.48 -1.25
C ASP A 91 23.74 -2.45 -0.10
N PHE A 92 24.44 -1.32 -0.25
CA PHE A 92 24.47 -0.28 0.77
C PHE A 92 23.31 0.70 0.66
N PRO A 93 22.75 1.15 1.80
CA PRO A 93 21.71 2.16 1.79
C PRO A 93 22.23 3.48 1.25
N LYS A 94 21.47 4.13 0.35
CA LYS A 94 21.84 5.43 -0.21
C LYS A 94 21.07 6.56 0.45
N GLN A 95 21.66 7.75 0.40
CA GLN A 95 21.01 8.94 0.92
C GLN A 95 19.75 9.25 0.12
N GLY A 96 18.60 9.28 0.79
CA GLY A 96 17.32 9.55 0.17
C GLY A 96 16.56 8.33 -0.34
N ASP A 97 17.10 7.12 -0.17
CA ASP A 97 16.38 5.88 -0.39
C ASP A 97 15.12 5.79 0.47
N ASN A 98 14.16 5.00 -0.01
CA ASN A 98 12.96 4.69 0.73
C ASN A 98 12.96 3.19 1.10
N PRO A 99 12.88 2.83 2.40
CA PRO A 99 12.86 1.43 2.80
C PRO A 99 11.65 0.67 2.22
N LEU A 100 10.58 1.37 1.86
CA LEU A 100 9.39 0.78 1.25
C LEU A 100 9.60 0.33 -0.20
N ASP A 101 10.71 0.74 -0.85
CA ASP A 101 10.99 0.36 -2.23
C ASP A 101 11.21 -1.15 -2.40
N GLU A 102 11.74 -1.83 -1.37
CA GLU A 102 11.86 -3.31 -1.35
C GLU A 102 10.47 -3.98 -1.46
N CYS A 103 9.47 -3.37 -0.82
CA CYS A 103 8.11 -3.91 -0.79
C CYS A 103 7.21 -3.39 -1.92
N ARG A 104 7.77 -2.68 -2.92
CA ARG A 104 7.01 -1.97 -3.96
C ARG A 104 6.05 -2.91 -4.71
N THR A 105 6.52 -4.09 -5.09
CA THR A 105 5.70 -5.09 -5.79
C THR A 105 4.53 -5.57 -4.91
N PHE A 106 4.79 -5.90 -3.64
CA PHE A 106 3.75 -6.36 -2.73
C PHE A 106 2.71 -5.28 -2.44
N LEU A 107 3.16 -4.03 -2.33
CA LEU A 107 2.32 -2.87 -2.13
C LEU A 107 1.40 -2.64 -3.33
N ALA A 108 1.90 -2.83 -4.56
CA ALA A 108 1.09 -2.75 -5.77
C ALA A 108 0.00 -3.85 -5.82
N TYR A 109 0.34 -5.10 -5.47
CA TYR A 109 -0.64 -6.18 -5.39
C TYR A 109 -1.69 -5.95 -4.30
N TYR A 110 -1.26 -5.48 -3.13
CA TYR A 110 -2.15 -5.14 -2.02
C TYR A 110 -3.11 -4.02 -2.41
N GLN A 111 -2.61 -2.92 -2.99
CA GLN A 111 -3.44 -1.81 -3.45
C GLN A 111 -4.46 -2.26 -4.47
N ARG A 112 -4.04 -3.00 -5.50
CA ARG A 112 -4.94 -3.51 -6.54
C ARG A 112 -6.06 -4.36 -5.95
N CYS A 113 -5.73 -5.23 -5.01
CA CYS A 113 -6.73 -6.10 -4.37
C CYS A 113 -7.71 -5.27 -3.54
N CYS A 114 -7.20 -4.35 -2.71
CA CYS A 114 -8.00 -3.49 -1.87
C CYS A 114 -8.92 -2.58 -2.69
N ASP A 115 -8.41 -1.92 -3.73
CA ASP A 115 -9.20 -1.02 -4.58
C ASP A 115 -10.35 -1.78 -5.27
N ARG A 116 -10.10 -3.02 -5.71
CA ARG A 116 -11.14 -3.89 -6.30
C ARG A 116 -12.21 -4.26 -5.27
N GLN A 117 -11.82 -4.66 -4.08
CA GLN A 117 -12.78 -5.07 -3.05
C GLN A 117 -13.54 -3.89 -2.44
N LEU A 118 -12.88 -2.77 -2.20
CA LEU A 118 -13.50 -1.53 -1.72
C LEU A 118 -14.51 -1.00 -2.75
N LYS A 119 -14.19 -1.03 -4.04
CA LYS A 119 -15.14 -0.68 -5.11
C LYS A 119 -16.35 -1.63 -5.14
N LYS A 120 -16.12 -2.95 -5.03
CA LYS A 120 -17.22 -3.93 -4.94
C LYS A 120 -18.12 -3.68 -3.73
N ARG A 121 -17.54 -3.39 -2.55
CA ARG A 121 -18.29 -3.09 -1.33
C ARG A 121 -19.10 -1.80 -1.46
N LYS A 122 -18.51 -0.73 -2.01
CA LYS A 122 -19.22 0.52 -2.28
C LYS A 122 -20.38 0.30 -3.25
N ASN A 123 -20.15 -0.44 -4.33
CA ASN A 123 -21.21 -0.79 -5.28
C ASN A 123 -22.30 -1.66 -4.63
N PHE A 124 -21.93 -2.61 -3.78
CA PHE A 124 -22.87 -3.44 -3.04
C PHE A 124 -23.75 -2.60 -2.11
N ILE A 125 -23.17 -1.68 -1.35
CA ILE A 125 -23.91 -0.76 -0.48
C ILE A 125 -24.90 0.08 -1.29
N LEU A 126 -24.47 0.65 -2.43
CA LEU A 126 -25.35 1.43 -3.30
C LEU A 126 -26.50 0.58 -3.88
N LEU A 127 -26.20 -0.63 -4.33
CA LEU A 127 -27.20 -1.56 -4.87
C LEU A 127 -28.17 -2.04 -3.80
N ASP A 128 -27.70 -2.29 -2.57
CA ASP A 128 -28.56 -2.72 -1.48
C ASP A 128 -29.52 -1.60 -1.05
N HIS A 129 -29.05 -0.35 -0.99
CA HIS A 129 -29.94 0.79 -0.75
C HIS A 129 -31.01 0.96 -1.84
N VAL A 130 -30.63 0.83 -3.12
CA VAL A 130 -31.60 0.88 -4.23
C VAL A 130 -32.58 -0.29 -4.15
N ARG A 131 -32.10 -1.51 -3.88
CA ARG A 131 -32.95 -2.70 -3.70
C ARG A 131 -33.95 -2.51 -2.56
N VAL A 132 -33.50 -2.03 -1.41
CA VAL A 132 -34.36 -1.76 -0.26
C VAL A 132 -35.40 -0.68 -0.61
N GLN A 133 -35.00 0.40 -1.27
CA GLN A 133 -35.93 1.43 -1.72
C GLN A 133 -36.98 0.88 -2.68
N ASP A 134 -36.60 0.04 -3.64
CA ASP A 134 -37.53 -0.61 -4.56
C ASP A 134 -38.45 -1.60 -3.82
N GLU A 135 -37.93 -2.40 -2.88
CA GLU A 135 -38.74 -3.30 -2.04
C GLU A 135 -39.80 -2.53 -1.24
N TYR A 136 -39.48 -1.37 -0.66
CA TYR A 136 -40.44 -0.51 0.04
C TYR A 136 -41.37 0.25 -0.91
N ARG A 137 -40.91 0.59 -2.12
CA ARG A 137 -41.73 1.32 -3.10
C ARG A 137 -42.82 0.44 -3.72
N TYR A 138 -42.56 -0.86 -3.88
CA TYR A 138 -43.53 -1.82 -4.42
C TYR A 138 -44.27 -2.64 -3.34
N LYS A 139 -43.77 -2.70 -2.11
CA LYS A 139 -44.59 -3.05 -0.94
C LYS A 139 -45.38 -1.81 -0.51
N GLY A 140 -46.43 -1.48 -1.26
CA GLY A 140 -47.51 -0.64 -0.73
C GLY A 140 -48.08 -1.26 0.56
N PRO A 141 -48.79 -0.49 1.41
CA PRO A 141 -49.35 -1.00 2.66
C PRO A 141 -50.09 -2.31 2.37
N SER A 142 -49.71 -3.38 3.06
CA SER A 142 -50.41 -4.65 2.97
C SER A 142 -51.89 -4.37 3.21
N VAL A 143 -52.74 -4.82 2.30
CA VAL A 143 -54.20 -4.58 2.29
C VAL A 143 -54.92 -5.20 3.51
N GLU A 144 -54.19 -5.63 4.54
CA GLU A 144 -54.72 -6.22 5.77
C GLU A 144 -55.05 -5.18 6.87
N GLU A 145 -54.67 -3.90 6.71
CA GLU A 145 -55.01 -2.83 7.68
C GLU A 145 -56.21 -1.96 7.26
N ALA A 146 -57.05 -2.44 6.34
CA ALA A 146 -58.34 -1.83 6.03
C ALA A 146 -59.48 -2.78 6.47
N LYS A 147 -59.70 -2.88 7.78
CA LYS A 147 -60.90 -3.47 8.36
C LYS A 147 -61.59 -2.48 9.28
#